data_AF-A0A6A3ILA0-F1
#
_entry.id   AF-A0A6A3ILA0-F1
#
_cell.length_a   1.000
_cell.length_b   1.000
_cell.length_c   1.000
_cell.angle_alpha   90.00
_cell.angle_beta   90.00
_cell.angle_gamma   90.00
#
_symmetry.space_group_name_H-M   'P 1'
#
loop_
_entity.id
_entity.type
_entity.pdbx_description
1 polymer ?
#
loop_
_entity_poly.entity_id
_entity_poly.type
_entity_poly.pdbx_seq_one_letter_code
_entity_poly.pdbx_strand_id
1 'polypeptide(L)' 'MKVQLIVNTEMLVAHPCAKLVESKCSGYEKDKLRRIFSKCSKARLLHYFALSEGQTAVKYEATSLEDSFAWCGWHNDHG' A
#
# COMPACT_ATOMS: atom_id res chain seq x y z
N MET A 1 -12.39 -12.58 -13.75
CA MET A 1 -12.61 -11.17 -14.14
C MET A 1 -11.98 -10.15 -13.19
N LYS A 2 -12.14 -10.22 -11.84
CA LYS A 2 -11.64 -9.18 -10.91
C LYS A 2 -10.10 -9.06 -10.81
N VAL A 3 -9.36 -10.17 -10.83
CA VAL A 3 -7.88 -10.15 -10.75
C VAL A 3 -7.25 -9.50 -11.99
N GLN A 4 -7.88 -9.65 -13.16
CA GLN A 4 -7.37 -9.09 -14.41
C GLN A 4 -7.39 -7.55 -14.41
N LEU A 5 -8.38 -6.92 -13.76
CA LEU A 5 -8.46 -5.47 -13.66
C LEU A 5 -7.30 -4.91 -12.82
N ILE A 6 -7.00 -5.55 -11.69
CA ILE A 6 -5.92 -5.14 -10.78
C ILE A 6 -4.59 -5.20 -11.54
N VAL A 7 -4.28 -6.35 -12.14
CA VAL A 7 -3.04 -6.56 -12.92
C VAL A 7 -2.92 -5.58 -14.09
N ASN A 8 -4.00 -5.36 -14.86
CA ASN A 8 -3.98 -4.45 -15.99
C ASN A 8 -3.73 -3.00 -15.53
N THR A 9 -4.35 -2.59 -14.43
CA THR A 9 -4.15 -1.25 -13.86
C THR A 9 -2.73 -1.08 -13.36
N GLU A 10 -2.20 -2.07 -12.66
CA GLU A 10 -0.81 -2.08 -12.18
C GLU A 10 0.19 -1.96 -13.34
N MET A 11 -0.05 -2.65 -14.46
CA MET A 11 0.81 -2.52 -15.65
C MET A 11 0.76 -1.13 -16.28
N LEU A 12 -0.40 -0.47 -16.29
CA LEU A 12 -0.55 0.89 -16.81
C LEU A 12 0.24 1.91 -15.98
N VAL A 13 0.41 1.66 -14.69
CA VAL A 13 1.13 2.57 -13.77
C VAL A 13 2.61 2.22 -13.67
N ALA A 14 2.96 0.94 -13.65
CA ALA A 14 4.33 0.48 -13.42
C ALA A 14 5.32 0.97 -14.48
N HIS A 15 4.91 1.00 -15.76
CA HIS A 15 5.80 1.40 -16.85
C HIS A 15 6.13 2.91 -16.85
N PRO A 16 5.16 3.84 -16.76
CA PRO A 16 5.44 5.27 -16.57
C PRO A 16 6.29 5.55 -15.31
N CYS A 17 6.02 4.85 -14.20
CA CYS A 17 6.82 4.98 -12.99
C CYS A 17 8.27 4.53 -13.21
N ALA A 18 8.48 3.39 -13.89
CA ALA A 18 9.83 2.94 -14.24
C ALA A 18 10.56 3.99 -15.09
N LYS A 19 9.90 4.56 -16.10
CA LYS A 19 10.46 5.62 -16.96
C LYS A 19 10.84 6.88 -16.21
N LEU A 20 10.02 7.29 -15.24
CA LEU A 20 10.30 8.44 -14.39
C LEU A 20 11.52 8.21 -13.49
N VAL A 21 11.70 7.00 -12.96
CA VAL A 21 12.86 6.69 -12.13
C VAL A 21 14.12 6.56 -12.99
N GLU A 22 14.03 5.91 -14.16
CA GLU A 22 15.13 5.87 -15.15
C GLU A 22 15.66 7.26 -15.51
N SER A 23 14.77 8.26 -15.69
CA SER A 23 15.18 9.61 -16.06
C SER A 23 15.85 10.38 -14.92
N LYS A 24 15.67 9.94 -13.67
CA LYS A 24 16.21 10.61 -12.47
C LYS A 24 17.38 9.86 -11.85
N CYS A 25 17.54 8.57 -12.14
CA CYS A 25 18.52 7.69 -11.51
C CYS A 25 19.26 6.88 -12.59
N SER A 26 20.48 7.30 -12.91
CA SER A 26 21.32 6.66 -13.93
C SER A 26 21.72 5.20 -13.61
N GLY A 27 21.70 4.82 -12.33
CA GLY A 27 21.95 3.45 -11.88
C GLY A 27 20.70 2.57 -11.81
N TYR A 28 19.52 3.10 -12.14
CA TYR A 28 18.29 2.34 -12.10
C TYR A 28 18.21 1.38 -13.30
N GLU A 29 17.98 0.11 -13.01
CA GLU A 29 17.87 -0.91 -14.05
C GLU A 29 16.62 -0.68 -14.91
N LYS A 30 16.79 -0.72 -16.23
CA LYS A 30 15.73 -0.40 -17.19
C LYS A 30 14.47 -1.26 -16.97
N ASP A 31 13.32 -0.61 -16.92
CA ASP A 31 11.98 -1.19 -16.79
C ASP A 31 11.85 -2.13 -15.56
N LYS A 32 12.69 -1.94 -14.53
CA LYS A 32 12.76 -2.84 -13.38
C LYS A 32 11.42 -2.98 -12.65
N LEU A 33 10.73 -1.87 -12.37
CA LEU A 33 9.42 -1.89 -11.71
C LEU A 33 8.38 -2.74 -12.46
N ARG A 34 8.36 -2.67 -13.80
CA ARG A 34 7.48 -3.50 -14.63
C ARG A 34 7.88 -4.99 -14.60
N ARG A 35 9.18 -5.29 -14.50
CA ARG A 35 9.69 -6.67 -14.46
C ARG A 35 9.54 -7.36 -13.11
N ILE A 36 9.66 -6.62 -12.00
CA ILE A 36 9.56 -7.18 -10.65
C ILE A 36 8.13 -7.24 -10.12
N PHE A 37 7.15 -6.77 -10.90
CA PHE A 37 5.75 -6.83 -10.52
C PHE A 37 5.33 -8.29 -10.21
N SER A 38 4.73 -8.50 -9.03
CA SER A 38 4.40 -9.83 -8.51
C SER A 38 3.33 -10.51 -9.37
N LYS A 39 3.61 -11.74 -9.83
CA LYS A 39 2.59 -12.61 -10.45
C LYS A 39 1.52 -13.06 -9.46
N CYS A 40 1.75 -12.86 -8.17
CA CYS A 40 0.79 -13.13 -7.11
C CYS A 40 0.21 -11.80 -6.64
N SER A 41 -0.77 -11.28 -7.38
CA SER A 41 -1.56 -10.13 -6.94
C SER A 41 -2.33 -10.53 -5.68
N LYS A 42 -1.99 -9.92 -4.56
CA LYS A 42 -2.68 -10.10 -3.27
C LYS A 42 -3.45 -8.82 -2.98
N ALA A 43 -4.67 -8.96 -2.49
CA ALA A 43 -5.47 -7.83 -2.06
C ALA A 43 -6.11 -8.19 -0.71
N ARG A 44 -6.22 -7.21 0.18
CA ARG A 44 -6.95 -7.34 1.44
C ARG A 44 -8.32 -6.70 1.24
N LEU A 45 -9.38 -7.50 1.39
CA LEU A 45 -10.73 -6.97 1.54
C LEU A 45 -10.92 -6.67 3.03
N LEU A 46 -10.95 -5.39 3.38
CA LEU A 46 -11.02 -4.94 4.77
C LEU A 46 -12.33 -4.19 5.01
N HIS A 47 -12.91 -4.41 6.19
CA HIS A 47 -14.00 -3.62 6.73
C HIS A 47 -13.66 -3.27 8.18
N TYR A 48 -13.45 -1.98 8.44
CA TYR A 48 -13.24 -1.48 9.79
C TYR A 48 -14.58 -1.00 10.36
N PHE A 49 -14.97 -1.56 11.50
CA PHE A 49 -16.18 -1.15 12.23
C PHE A 49 -16.01 0.24 12.84
N ALA A 50 -17.11 0.95 13.09
CA ALA A 50 -17.05 2.23 13.80
C ALA A 50 -16.54 2.04 15.25
N LEU A 51 -15.81 3.03 15.77
CA LEU A 51 -15.42 3.05 17.18
C LEU A 51 -16.60 3.52 18.04
N SER A 52 -16.67 3.00 19.27
CA SER A 52 -17.50 3.63 20.29
C SER A 52 -16.93 4.99 20.70
N GLU A 53 -17.75 5.82 21.34
CA GLU A 53 -17.33 7.14 21.85
C GLU A 53 -16.15 7.02 22.82
N GLY A 54 -16.17 6.02 23.71
CA GLY A 54 -15.07 5.77 24.65
C GLY A 54 -13.75 5.38 23.96
N GLN A 55 -13.82 4.52 22.94
CA GLN A 55 -12.63 4.15 22.15
C GLN A 55 -12.10 5.33 21.33
N THR A 56 -13.00 6.19 20.86
CA THR A 56 -12.65 7.42 20.16
C THR A 56 -11.93 8.39 21.08
N ALA A 57 -12.41 8.58 22.31
CA ALA A 57 -11.76 9.42 23.31
C ALA A 57 -10.36 8.91 23.68
N VAL A 58 -10.20 7.60 23.91
CA VAL A 58 -8.89 6.99 24.18
C VAL A 58 -7.90 7.23 23.04
N LYS A 59 -8.38 7.14 21.79
CA LYS A 59 -7.55 7.41 20.62
C LYS A 59 -7.09 8.87 20.55
N TYR A 60 -7.96 9.83 20.88
CA TYR A 60 -7.62 11.26 20.81
C TYR A 60 -6.71 11.72 21.95
N GLU A 61 -6.78 11.07 23.11
CA GLU A 61 -5.92 11.33 24.27
C GLU A 61 -4.63 10.49 24.25
N ALA A 62 -4.38 9.73 23.18
CA ALA A 62 -3.20 8.87 23.06
C ALA A 62 -1.91 9.72 23.08
N THR A 63 -1.01 9.40 24.00
CA THR A 63 0.29 10.09 24.15
C THR A 63 1.41 9.43 23.35
N SER A 64 1.16 8.23 22.82
CA SER A 64 2.06 7.49 21.93
C SER A 64 1.38 7.19 20.60
N LEU A 65 2.21 6.95 19.57
CA LEU A 65 1.71 6.56 18.27
C LEU A 65 1.04 5.19 18.36
N GLU A 66 1.63 4.25 19.12
CA GLU A 66 1.09 2.90 19.33
C GLU A 66 -0.33 2.92 19.92
N ASP A 67 -0.59 3.81 20.89
CA ASP A 67 -1.87 3.92 21.57
C ASP A 67 -2.95 4.63 20.72
N SER A 68 -2.54 5.31 19.64
CA SER A 68 -3.45 6.02 18.72
C SER A 68 -4.08 5.11 17.65
N PHE A 69 -3.68 3.85 17.56
CA PHE A 69 -4.17 2.93 16.53
C PHE A 69 -5.36 2.11 17.02
N ALA A 70 -6.47 2.18 16.29
CA ALA A 70 -7.70 1.52 16.69
C ALA A 70 -8.02 0.22 15.92
N TRP A 71 -7.31 -0.07 14.82
CA TRP A 71 -7.49 -1.34 14.06
C TRP A 71 -6.19 -1.91 13.54
N CYS A 72 -5.50 -1.18 12.67
CA CYS A 72 -4.17 -1.56 12.21
C CYS A 72 -3.14 -0.63 12.84
N GLY A 73 -2.26 -1.22 13.65
CA GLY A 73 -1.12 -0.52 14.25
C GLY A 73 -0.11 -0.06 13.20
N TRP A 74 0.98 0.55 13.65
CA TRP A 74 2.15 0.81 12.82
C TRP A 74 2.74 -0.51 12.32
N HIS A 75 2.67 -0.77 11.02
CA HIS A 75 3.21 -1.98 10.40
C HIS A 75 3.66 -1.71 8.98
N ASN A 76 4.60 -2.54 8.51
CA ASN A 76 4.92 -2.66 7.10
C ASN A 76 4.15 -3.84 6.51
N ASP A 77 3.55 -3.65 5.34
CA ASP A 77 2.99 -4.75 4.58
C ASP A 77 4.11 -5.68 4.08
N HIS A 78 3.75 -6.94 3.87
CA HIS A 78 4.63 -7.92 3.26
C HIS A 78 4.36 -8.03 1.76
N GLY A 79 5.42 -8.02 0.95
CA GLY A 79 5.35 -8.11 -0.51
C GLY A 79 6.60 -8.73 -1.08
#